data_AF-A0A1I0VLC1-F1
#
_entry.id   AF-A0A1I0VLC1-F1
#
_cell.length_a   1.000
_cell.length_b   1.000
_cell.length_c   1.000
_cell.angle_alpha   90.00
_cell.angle_beta   90.00
_cell.angle_gamma   90.00
#
_symmetry.space_group_name_H-M   'P 1'
#
loop_
_entity.id
_entity.type
_entity.pdbx_description
1 polymer ?
#
loop_
_entity_poly.entity_id
_entity_poly.type
_entity_poly.pdbx_seq_one_letter_code
_entity_poly.pdbx_strand_id
1 'polypeptide(L)'
;MIVTQRTVAAFLTPEGFSQPSVAAVLREGSIVAEAGRYAVQAFGSRGARRRTPYGSRPARVSEPVLLVPGFLAGDSSLGPMSRTLRHQGFRTYRADIRANVGCTLAAAAQLEERLEEITQRRGSKVRIVGHSLGGMLARGVAARRPDLVAGIVTMGSPMLAPGAHHASLARSVDLLVRLNRAGMRNLMTEDCVAGHCAQESFDQARAALPEGVEFTAIYSRRDGIVDWRACVDPVARAVEVRSSHVGMAFDPAVIAAVSAALRPVPVPVPASVVEVDRGQSA
;
A
#
# COMPACT_ATOMS: atom_id res chain seq x y z
N MET A 1 12.44 37.91 -9.80
CA MET A 1 12.29 36.67 -9.02
C MET A 1 11.23 35.81 -9.69
N ILE A 2 11.62 34.74 -10.37
CA ILE A 2 10.65 33.77 -10.87
C ILE A 2 10.26 32.92 -9.67
N VAL A 3 9.17 33.30 -8.98
CA VAL A 3 8.50 32.42 -8.03
C VAL A 3 8.05 31.22 -8.85
N THR A 4 8.79 30.13 -8.76
CA THR A 4 8.38 28.85 -9.35
C THR A 4 7.13 28.45 -8.59
N GLN A 5 5.96 28.75 -9.13
CA GLN A 5 4.70 28.30 -8.54
C GLN A 5 4.79 26.79 -8.37
N ARG A 6 4.68 26.32 -7.13
CA ARG A 6 4.49 24.90 -6.87
C ARG A 6 3.14 24.52 -7.48
N THR A 7 3.15 23.61 -8.44
CA THR A 7 1.93 23.01 -9.01
C THR A 7 1.09 22.28 -7.95
N VAL A 8 1.75 21.82 -6.89
CA VAL A 8 1.13 21.15 -5.75
C VAL A 8 0.80 22.18 -4.67
N ALA A 9 -0.44 22.23 -4.22
CA ALA A 9 -0.89 23.20 -3.23
C ALA A 9 -0.17 23.05 -1.88
N ALA A 10 -0.05 24.18 -1.18
CA ALA A 10 0.66 24.25 0.10
C ALA A 10 0.05 23.34 1.18
N PHE A 11 -1.28 23.16 1.19
CA PHE A 11 -1.95 22.31 2.17
C PHE A 11 -1.53 20.83 2.08
N LEU A 12 -1.02 20.38 0.93
CA LEU A 12 -0.46 19.03 0.77
C LEU A 12 0.93 18.87 1.39
N THR A 13 1.54 19.96 1.88
CA THR A 13 2.79 19.94 2.64
C THR A 13 2.62 20.73 3.96
N PRO A 14 1.88 20.17 4.93
CA PRO A 14 1.71 20.81 6.23
C PRO A 14 3.05 21.08 6.94
N GLU A 15 3.02 21.96 7.93
CA GLU A 15 4.20 22.26 8.75
C GLU A 15 4.80 20.99 9.38
N GLY A 16 6.13 20.98 9.50
CA GLY A 16 6.88 19.83 10.02
C GLY A 16 7.28 18.79 8.96
N PHE A 17 6.78 18.89 7.73
CA PHE A 17 7.19 18.06 6.61
C PHE A 17 8.01 18.84 5.59
N SER A 18 8.96 18.16 4.96
CA SER A 18 9.86 18.80 4.00
C SER A 18 10.11 17.91 2.79
N GLN A 19 10.30 18.53 1.63
CA GLN A 19 10.71 17.77 0.46
C GLN A 19 12.09 17.15 0.71
N PRO A 20 12.29 15.85 0.38
CA PRO A 20 13.61 15.25 0.41
C PRO A 20 14.60 16.07 -0.41
N SER A 21 15.84 16.22 0.09
CA SER A 21 16.92 16.91 -0.62
C SER A 21 17.16 16.30 -2.01
N VAL A 22 17.71 17.05 -2.96
CA VAL A 22 18.02 16.52 -4.31
C VAL A 22 18.93 15.29 -4.26
N ALA A 23 19.88 15.24 -3.34
CA ALA A 23 20.77 14.08 -3.15
C ALA A 23 20.04 12.85 -2.56
N ALA A 24 18.84 12.99 -2.02
CA ALA A 24 18.06 11.89 -1.44
C ALA A 24 17.75 10.80 -2.47
N VAL A 25 17.53 11.19 -3.73
CA VAL A 25 17.26 10.25 -4.82
C VAL A 25 18.41 9.28 -5.05
N LEU A 26 19.65 9.62 -4.67
CA LEU A 26 20.79 8.70 -4.75
C LEU A 26 20.58 7.45 -3.89
N ARG A 27 19.75 7.54 -2.83
CA ARG A 27 19.38 6.38 -2.02
C ARG A 27 18.53 5.37 -2.80
N GLU A 28 17.83 5.80 -3.84
CA GLU A 28 17.12 4.88 -4.75
C GLU A 28 18.08 4.02 -5.56
N GLY A 29 19.38 4.32 -5.59
CA GLY A 29 20.40 3.44 -6.17
C GLY A 29 20.49 2.05 -5.50
N SER A 30 20.01 1.90 -4.24
CA SER A 30 19.96 0.58 -3.59
C SER A 30 18.99 -0.40 -4.26
N ILE A 31 18.15 0.07 -5.18
CA ILE A 31 17.24 -0.72 -5.99
C ILE A 31 17.93 -1.90 -6.69
N VAL A 32 19.19 -1.72 -7.11
CA VAL A 32 19.97 -2.79 -7.76
C VAL A 32 20.26 -3.92 -6.78
N ALA A 33 20.68 -3.60 -5.56
CA ALA A 33 20.93 -4.59 -4.51
C ALA A 33 19.64 -5.26 -4.03
N GLU A 34 18.55 -4.49 -3.94
CA GLU A 34 17.20 -4.99 -3.62
C GLU A 34 16.70 -5.98 -4.67
N ALA A 35 16.89 -5.66 -5.96
CA ALA A 35 16.53 -6.53 -7.07
C ALA A 35 17.39 -7.81 -7.07
N GLY A 36 18.69 -7.67 -6.76
CA GLY A 36 19.59 -8.81 -6.55
C GLY A 36 19.13 -9.73 -5.42
N ARG A 37 18.79 -9.18 -4.25
CA ARG A 37 18.22 -9.96 -3.13
C ARG A 37 16.93 -10.67 -3.52
N TYR A 38 16.03 -9.99 -4.22
CA TYR A 38 14.80 -10.60 -4.71
C TYR A 38 15.08 -11.74 -5.69
N ALA A 39 15.99 -11.55 -6.64
CA ALA A 39 16.36 -12.58 -7.60
C ALA A 39 16.89 -13.84 -6.90
N VAL A 40 17.84 -13.69 -5.97
CA VAL A 40 18.39 -14.80 -5.17
C VAL A 40 17.29 -15.53 -4.41
N GLN A 41 16.42 -14.80 -3.70
CA GLN A 41 15.31 -15.40 -2.97
C GLN A 41 14.33 -16.11 -3.92
N ALA A 42 14.02 -15.54 -5.07
CA ALA A 42 13.11 -16.12 -6.05
C ALA A 42 13.67 -17.41 -6.66
N PHE A 43 14.98 -17.47 -6.94
CA PHE A 43 15.65 -18.69 -7.40
C PHE A 43 15.65 -19.79 -6.33
N GLY A 44 16.03 -19.46 -5.09
CA GLY A 44 15.96 -20.40 -3.97
C GLY A 44 14.54 -20.92 -3.73
N SER A 45 13.54 -20.03 -3.77
CA SER A 45 12.12 -20.37 -3.59
C SER A 45 11.57 -21.27 -4.70
N ARG A 46 12.04 -21.12 -5.95
CA ARG A 46 11.67 -22.02 -7.06
C ARG A 46 12.21 -23.44 -6.83
N GLY A 47 13.45 -23.56 -6.38
CA GLY A 47 14.07 -24.83 -6.03
C GLY A 47 13.34 -25.51 -4.88
N ALA A 48 13.08 -24.77 -3.80
CA ALA A 48 12.30 -25.27 -2.65
C ALA A 48 10.90 -25.74 -3.08
N ARG A 49 10.17 -24.94 -3.87
CA ARG A 49 8.82 -25.29 -4.34
C ARG A 49 8.77 -26.58 -5.16
N ARG A 50 9.77 -26.85 -6.01
CA ARG A 50 9.84 -28.10 -6.78
C ARG A 50 10.03 -29.32 -5.87
N ARG A 51 10.63 -29.13 -4.71
CA ARG A 51 10.95 -30.19 -3.74
C ARG A 51 9.89 -30.34 -2.65
N THR A 52 9.05 -29.34 -2.40
CA THR A 52 7.99 -29.39 -1.40
C THR A 52 6.81 -30.24 -1.90
N PRO A 53 6.46 -31.34 -1.20
CA PRO A 53 5.27 -32.13 -1.52
C PRO A 53 3.99 -31.29 -1.46
N TYR A 54 2.97 -31.67 -2.23
CA TYR A 54 1.72 -30.90 -2.30
C TYR A 54 1.03 -30.73 -0.93
N GLY A 55 1.08 -31.76 -0.08
CA GLY A 55 0.52 -31.74 1.28
C GLY A 55 1.29 -30.89 2.30
N SER A 56 2.50 -30.43 1.97
CA SER A 56 3.34 -29.63 2.87
C SER A 56 3.28 -28.12 2.56
N ARG A 57 2.33 -27.69 1.72
CA ARG A 57 2.18 -26.28 1.34
C ARG A 57 1.48 -25.50 2.45
N PRO A 58 1.79 -24.20 2.63
CA PRO A 58 1.15 -23.38 3.64
C PRO A 58 -0.37 -23.41 3.51
N ALA A 59 -1.06 -23.49 4.65
CA ALA A 59 -2.51 -23.31 4.69
C ALA A 59 -2.87 -21.96 4.03
N ARG A 60 -4.00 -21.95 3.31
CA ARG A 60 -4.48 -20.71 2.70
C ARG A 60 -4.96 -19.77 3.78
N VAL A 61 -4.53 -18.51 3.70
CA VAL A 61 -5.11 -17.43 4.50
C VAL A 61 -6.50 -17.13 3.93
N SER A 62 -7.49 -16.98 4.81
CA SER A 62 -8.91 -16.85 4.44
C SER A 62 -9.21 -15.55 3.70
N GLU A 63 -8.65 -14.45 4.17
CA GLU A 63 -8.94 -13.14 3.62
C GLU A 63 -8.16 -12.86 2.32
N PRO A 64 -8.84 -12.36 1.28
CA PRO A 64 -8.19 -11.89 0.06
C PRO A 64 -7.35 -10.65 0.32
N VAL A 65 -6.28 -10.49 -0.46
CA VAL A 65 -5.34 -9.36 -0.36
C VAL A 65 -5.36 -8.57 -1.66
N LEU A 66 -5.79 -7.31 -1.63
CA LEU A 66 -5.77 -6.43 -2.79
C LEU A 66 -4.48 -5.60 -2.81
N LEU A 67 -3.77 -5.61 -3.93
CA LEU A 67 -2.51 -4.87 -4.10
C LEU A 67 -2.75 -3.60 -4.92
N VAL A 68 -2.38 -2.44 -4.39
CA VAL A 68 -2.66 -1.13 -5.00
C VAL A 68 -1.35 -0.39 -5.29
N PRO A 69 -1.03 -0.11 -6.58
CA PRO A 69 0.23 0.49 -6.98
C PRO A 69 0.31 2.00 -6.68
N GLY A 70 1.54 2.50 -6.57
CA GLY A 70 1.85 3.92 -6.40
C GLY A 70 1.70 4.75 -7.67
N PHE A 71 1.89 6.06 -7.53
CA PHE A 71 1.83 7.03 -8.64
C PHE A 71 2.81 6.65 -9.78
N LEU A 72 2.40 6.86 -11.04
CA LEU A 72 3.09 6.42 -12.27
C LEU A 72 3.24 4.89 -12.42
N ALA A 73 2.88 4.09 -11.43
CA ALA A 73 3.01 2.64 -11.46
C ALA A 73 1.66 1.97 -11.76
N GLY A 74 1.74 0.73 -12.27
CA GLY A 74 0.60 -0.17 -12.42
C GLY A 74 0.76 -1.44 -11.61
N ASP A 75 -0.21 -2.34 -11.68
CA ASP A 75 -0.22 -3.62 -10.95
C ASP A 75 1.04 -4.47 -11.17
N SER A 76 1.73 -4.30 -12.30
CA SER A 76 2.99 -5.00 -12.60
C SER A 76 4.11 -4.68 -11.61
N SER A 77 4.12 -3.47 -11.04
CA SER A 77 5.12 -3.03 -10.05
C SER A 77 5.10 -3.90 -8.78
N LEU A 78 3.91 -4.37 -8.37
CA LEU A 78 3.70 -5.25 -7.23
C LEU A 78 3.68 -6.74 -7.61
N GLY A 79 4.03 -7.08 -8.86
CA GLY A 79 4.10 -8.46 -9.35
C GLY A 79 5.04 -9.37 -8.53
N PRO A 80 6.27 -8.94 -8.18
CA PRO A 80 7.16 -9.67 -7.28
C PRO A 80 6.54 -10.01 -5.92
N MET A 81 5.95 -9.01 -5.26
CA MET A 81 5.23 -9.17 -3.99
C MET A 81 4.05 -10.12 -4.13
N SER A 82 3.21 -9.90 -5.14
CA SER A 82 2.06 -10.74 -5.46
C SER A 82 2.44 -12.21 -5.62
N ARG A 83 3.53 -12.51 -6.33
CA ARG A 83 4.04 -13.89 -6.47
C ARG A 83 4.44 -14.46 -5.12
N THR A 84 5.24 -13.71 -4.35
CA THR A 84 5.77 -14.18 -3.06
C THR A 84 4.67 -14.40 -2.03
N LEU A 85 3.70 -13.48 -1.92
CA LEU A 85 2.53 -13.65 -1.05
C LEU A 85 1.69 -14.87 -1.47
N ARG A 86 1.46 -15.09 -2.77
CA ARG A 86 0.78 -16.32 -3.25
C ARG A 86 1.54 -17.59 -2.88
N HIS A 87 2.87 -17.55 -2.89
CA HIS A 87 3.69 -18.67 -2.44
C HIS A 87 3.54 -18.96 -0.93
N GLN A 88 3.24 -17.94 -0.14
CA GLN A 88 3.05 -18.03 1.30
C GLN A 88 1.61 -18.36 1.74
N GLY A 89 0.72 -18.62 0.78
CA GLY A 89 -0.67 -19.02 1.03
C GLY A 89 -1.72 -17.91 0.91
N PHE A 90 -1.32 -16.67 0.63
CA PHE A 90 -2.26 -15.57 0.44
C PHE A 90 -2.96 -15.61 -0.92
N ARG A 91 -4.19 -15.12 -0.98
CA ARG A 91 -4.93 -14.94 -2.23
C ARG A 91 -4.89 -13.48 -2.65
N THR A 92 -3.95 -13.14 -3.53
CA THR A 92 -3.76 -11.75 -3.97
C THR A 92 -4.62 -11.38 -5.18
N TYR A 93 -5.13 -10.17 -5.20
CA TYR A 93 -5.85 -9.50 -6.29
C TYR A 93 -5.09 -8.26 -6.75
N ARG A 94 -5.40 -7.87 -7.98
CA ARG A 94 -4.94 -6.62 -8.60
C ARG A 94 -6.02 -5.54 -8.43
N ALA A 95 -5.58 -4.29 -8.35
CA ALA A 95 -6.47 -3.13 -8.37
C ALA A 95 -7.00 -2.82 -9.78
N ASP A 96 -6.48 -3.52 -10.80
CA ASP A 96 -6.78 -3.30 -12.23
C ASP A 96 -6.34 -1.91 -12.72
N ILE A 97 -5.30 -1.36 -12.07
CA ILE A 97 -4.65 -0.10 -12.40
C ILE A 97 -3.46 -0.36 -13.31
N ARG A 98 -3.55 0.10 -14.57
CA ARG A 98 -2.45 0.01 -15.54
C ARG A 98 -1.36 1.06 -15.30
N ALA A 99 -1.77 2.27 -14.93
CA ALA A 99 -0.90 3.37 -14.55
C ALA A 99 -1.68 4.30 -13.62
N ASN A 100 -1.17 4.53 -12.42
CA ASN A 100 -1.81 5.40 -11.43
C ASN A 100 -1.43 6.87 -11.71
N VAL A 101 -2.04 7.43 -12.76
CA VAL A 101 -1.71 8.76 -13.32
C VAL A 101 -2.93 9.66 -13.49
N GLY A 102 -4.12 9.14 -13.15
CA GLY A 102 -5.39 9.83 -13.27
C GLY A 102 -5.85 10.47 -11.97
N CYS A 103 -7.11 10.92 -11.96
CA CYS A 103 -7.75 11.48 -10.78
C CYS A 103 -7.75 10.50 -9.60
N THR A 104 -7.32 10.97 -8.42
CA THR A 104 -7.22 10.15 -7.21
C THR A 104 -8.60 9.72 -6.69
N LEU A 105 -9.61 10.59 -6.75
CA LEU A 105 -10.98 10.23 -6.38
C LEU A 105 -11.57 9.19 -7.34
N ALA A 106 -11.30 9.29 -8.63
CA ALA A 106 -11.72 8.28 -9.61
C ALA A 106 -11.02 6.93 -9.35
N ALA A 107 -9.73 6.95 -9.02
CA ALA A 107 -8.99 5.74 -8.63
C ALA A 107 -9.53 5.14 -7.31
N ALA A 108 -9.93 5.97 -6.34
CA ALA A 108 -10.56 5.51 -5.10
C ALA A 108 -11.94 4.87 -5.36
N ALA A 109 -12.75 5.43 -6.27
CA ALA A 109 -14.03 4.86 -6.66
C ALA A 109 -13.86 3.50 -7.38
N GLN A 110 -12.89 3.38 -8.30
CA GLN A 110 -12.55 2.10 -8.93
C GLN A 110 -12.06 1.06 -7.91
N LEU A 111 -11.27 1.51 -6.92
CA LEU A 111 -10.80 0.63 -5.85
C LEU A 111 -11.96 0.12 -5.00
N GLU A 112 -12.95 0.97 -4.73
CA GLU A 112 -14.17 0.62 -4.00
C GLU A 112 -15.00 -0.43 -4.74
N GLU A 113 -15.29 -0.22 -6.03
CA GLU A 113 -15.96 -1.21 -6.89
C GLU A 113 -15.21 -2.54 -6.88
N ARG A 114 -13.87 -2.49 -7.00
CA ARG A 114 -13.04 -3.69 -6.98
C ARG A 114 -13.13 -4.44 -5.65
N LEU A 115 -13.23 -3.72 -4.52
CA LEU A 115 -13.43 -4.35 -3.22
C LEU A 115 -14.79 -5.05 -3.15
N GLU A 116 -15.85 -4.41 -3.61
CA GLU A 116 -17.20 -5.00 -3.65
C GLU A 116 -17.24 -6.28 -4.47
N GLU A 117 -16.61 -6.29 -5.66
CA GLU A 117 -16.52 -7.50 -6.46
C GLU A 117 -15.80 -8.65 -5.72
N ILE A 118 -14.72 -8.32 -5.00
CA ILE A 118 -13.92 -9.33 -4.29
C ILE A 118 -14.70 -9.85 -3.09
N THR A 119 -15.32 -8.98 -2.29
CA THR A 119 -16.09 -9.37 -1.11
C THR A 119 -17.30 -10.21 -1.51
N GLN A 120 -18.05 -9.81 -2.54
CA GLN A 120 -19.18 -10.58 -3.07
C GLN A 120 -18.75 -11.98 -3.54
N ARG A 121 -17.61 -12.08 -4.26
CA ARG A 121 -17.10 -13.36 -4.76
C ARG A 121 -16.49 -14.25 -3.67
N ARG A 122 -16.10 -13.69 -2.53
CA ARG A 122 -15.35 -14.42 -1.48
C ARG A 122 -16.09 -14.59 -0.17
N GLY A 123 -17.16 -13.84 0.06
CA GLY A 123 -17.91 -13.87 1.31
C GLY A 123 -17.08 -13.39 2.51
N SER A 124 -16.03 -12.60 2.30
CA SER A 124 -15.16 -12.08 3.35
C SER A 124 -14.63 -10.70 3.00
N LYS A 125 -14.30 -9.92 4.03
CA LYS A 125 -13.62 -8.62 3.90
C LYS A 125 -12.23 -8.79 3.28
N VAL A 126 -11.71 -7.71 2.70
CA VAL A 126 -10.43 -7.67 1.99
C VAL A 126 -9.38 -6.97 2.85
N ARG A 127 -8.14 -7.47 2.82
CA ARG A 127 -6.96 -6.71 3.28
C ARG A 127 -6.32 -5.99 2.11
N ILE A 128 -5.92 -4.73 2.28
CA ILE A 128 -5.30 -3.94 1.20
C ILE A 128 -3.82 -3.73 1.49
N VAL A 129 -2.95 -3.94 0.51
CA VAL A 129 -1.55 -3.53 0.54
C VAL A 129 -1.35 -2.41 -0.48
N GLY A 130 -1.06 -1.21 0.00
CA GLY A 130 -0.89 -0.03 -0.85
C GLY A 130 0.55 0.47 -0.83
N HIS A 131 1.12 0.74 -2.01
CA HIS A 131 2.44 1.36 -2.14
C HIS A 131 2.28 2.85 -2.48
N SER A 132 2.99 3.73 -1.79
CA SER A 132 3.01 5.17 -2.09
C SER A 132 1.58 5.72 -2.17
N LEU A 133 1.18 6.37 -3.27
CA LEU A 133 -0.19 6.83 -3.54
C LEU A 133 -1.25 5.73 -3.33
N GLY A 134 -0.96 4.48 -3.67
CA GLY A 134 -1.88 3.36 -3.48
C GLY A 134 -2.25 3.11 -2.02
N GLY A 135 -1.37 3.45 -1.07
CA GLY A 135 -1.68 3.40 0.36
C GLY A 135 -2.56 4.54 0.85
N MET A 136 -2.46 5.73 0.24
CA MET A 136 -3.40 6.83 0.51
C MET A 136 -4.80 6.47 0.04
N LEU A 137 -4.93 5.91 -1.17
CA LEU A 137 -6.20 5.41 -1.69
C LEU A 137 -6.77 4.30 -0.78
N ALA A 138 -5.92 3.35 -0.38
CA ALA A 138 -6.32 2.27 0.52
C ALA A 138 -6.88 2.78 1.85
N ARG A 139 -6.20 3.74 2.48
CA ARG A 139 -6.66 4.32 3.75
C ARG A 139 -7.94 5.12 3.61
N GLY A 140 -8.08 5.92 2.56
CA GLY A 140 -9.31 6.68 2.29
C GLY A 140 -10.52 5.77 2.07
N VAL A 141 -10.35 4.71 1.26
CA VAL A 141 -11.43 3.73 1.02
C VAL A 141 -11.73 2.92 2.28
N ALA A 142 -10.72 2.52 3.06
CA ALA A 142 -10.93 1.80 4.31
C ALA A 142 -11.71 2.60 5.36
N ALA A 143 -11.49 3.92 5.42
CA ALA A 143 -12.25 4.81 6.29
C ALA A 143 -13.73 4.91 5.87
N ARG A 144 -14.02 4.93 4.57
CA ARG A 144 -15.40 4.99 4.04
C ARG A 144 -16.13 3.66 4.07
N ARG A 145 -15.41 2.55 3.83
CA ARG A 145 -15.97 1.21 3.63
C ARG A 145 -15.39 0.17 4.60
N PRO A 146 -15.54 0.36 5.92
CA PRO A 146 -15.10 -0.62 6.92
C PRO A 146 -15.88 -1.94 6.83
N ASP A 147 -17.03 -1.95 6.14
CA ASP A 147 -17.80 -3.14 5.78
C ASP A 147 -17.06 -4.05 4.80
N LEU A 148 -16.22 -3.47 3.92
CA LEU A 148 -15.47 -4.22 2.91
C LEU A 148 -14.02 -4.52 3.30
N VAL A 149 -13.43 -3.71 4.19
CA VAL A 149 -11.99 -3.76 4.48
C VAL A 149 -11.73 -4.30 5.89
N ALA A 150 -10.92 -5.34 6.00
CA ALA A 150 -10.49 -5.92 7.28
C ALA A 150 -9.22 -5.24 7.83
N GLY A 151 -8.38 -4.74 6.94
CA GLY A 151 -7.17 -4.04 7.33
C GLY A 151 -6.33 -3.57 6.15
N ILE A 152 -5.38 -2.70 6.45
CA ILE A 152 -4.52 -2.06 5.47
C ILE A 152 -3.04 -2.15 5.89
N VAL A 153 -2.18 -2.40 4.90
CA VAL A 153 -0.72 -2.33 5.03
C VAL A 153 -0.21 -1.33 4.00
N THR A 154 0.33 -0.21 4.45
CA THR A 154 0.90 0.81 3.55
C THR A 154 2.42 0.69 3.49
N MET A 155 3.01 1.08 2.37
CA MET A 155 4.47 1.05 2.15
C MET A 155 4.91 2.38 1.55
N GLY A 156 5.68 3.17 2.30
CA GLY A 156 6.20 4.47 1.83
C GLY A 156 5.09 5.42 1.39
N SER A 157 3.91 5.38 2.03
CA SER A 157 2.73 6.16 1.64
C SER A 157 2.68 7.48 2.39
N PRO A 158 2.85 8.65 1.75
CA PRO A 158 3.01 9.94 2.43
C PRO A 158 1.65 10.55 2.86
N MET A 159 0.85 9.83 3.63
CA MET A 159 -0.54 10.22 3.95
C MET A 159 -0.65 11.51 4.76
N LEU A 160 0.39 11.90 5.51
CA LEU A 160 0.37 13.14 6.29
C LEU A 160 0.82 14.37 5.48
N ALA A 161 1.58 14.17 4.40
CA ALA A 161 2.08 15.25 3.56
C ALA A 161 2.40 14.75 2.13
N PRO A 162 1.39 14.57 1.27
CA PRO A 162 1.58 14.07 -0.09
C PRO A 162 2.49 14.95 -0.94
N GLY A 163 2.56 16.25 -0.65
CA GLY A 163 3.43 17.24 -1.31
C GLY A 163 4.88 17.27 -0.79
N ALA A 164 5.18 16.56 0.32
CA ALA A 164 6.53 16.38 0.84
C ALA A 164 7.30 15.29 0.08
N HIS A 165 7.32 15.41 -1.25
CA HIS A 165 7.99 14.50 -2.16
C HIS A 165 9.13 15.18 -2.91
N HIS A 166 10.02 14.36 -3.47
CA HIS A 166 11.20 14.81 -4.20
C HIS A 166 10.81 15.56 -5.48
N ALA A 167 11.58 16.57 -5.85
CA ALA A 167 11.31 17.45 -6.99
C ALA A 167 11.13 16.71 -8.33
N SER A 168 11.69 15.51 -8.50
CA SER A 168 11.43 14.70 -9.70
C SER A 168 9.96 14.29 -9.82
N LEU A 169 9.31 13.92 -8.70
CA LEU A 169 7.90 13.55 -8.68
C LEU A 169 7.02 14.76 -8.99
N ALA A 170 7.36 15.93 -8.44
CA ALA A 170 6.69 17.19 -8.76
C ALA A 170 6.73 17.49 -10.26
N ARG A 171 7.90 17.32 -10.92
CA ARG A 171 8.01 17.49 -12.38
C ARG A 171 7.16 16.50 -13.17
N SER A 172 7.03 15.26 -12.70
CA SER A 172 6.15 14.27 -13.32
C SER A 172 4.69 14.67 -13.19
N VAL A 173 4.27 15.17 -12.02
CA VAL A 173 2.93 15.72 -11.79
C VAL A 173 2.67 16.90 -12.74
N ASP A 174 3.59 17.86 -12.84
CA ASP A 174 3.48 19.00 -13.76
C ASP A 174 3.27 18.57 -15.20
N LEU A 175 4.03 17.56 -15.64
CA LEU A 175 3.93 17.03 -16.98
C LEU A 175 2.55 16.45 -17.25
N LEU A 176 2.00 15.65 -16.32
CA LEU A 176 0.67 15.06 -16.48
C LEU A 176 -0.42 16.12 -16.54
N VAL A 177 -0.37 17.14 -15.68
CA VAL A 177 -1.32 18.27 -15.70
C VAL A 177 -1.23 19.02 -17.03
N ARG A 178 -0.02 19.27 -17.55
CA ARG A 178 0.17 19.93 -18.85
C ARG A 178 -0.35 19.09 -20.02
N LEU A 179 -0.10 17.78 -20.00
CA LEU A 179 -0.61 16.85 -21.02
C LEU A 179 -2.14 16.78 -20.97
N ASN A 180 -2.73 16.82 -19.76
CA ASN A 180 -4.18 16.88 -19.61
C ASN A 180 -4.78 18.15 -20.21
N ARG A 181 -4.20 19.33 -19.91
CA ARG A 181 -4.61 20.60 -20.55
C ARG A 181 -4.47 20.56 -22.07
N ALA A 182 -3.48 19.83 -22.59
CA ALA A 182 -3.28 19.62 -24.02
C ALA A 182 -4.24 18.60 -24.65
N GLY A 183 -5.20 18.05 -23.89
CA GLY A 183 -6.27 17.19 -24.39
C GLY A 183 -6.08 15.69 -24.09
N MET A 184 -5.00 15.29 -23.42
CA MET A 184 -4.84 13.88 -23.00
C MET A 184 -5.75 13.56 -21.82
N ARG A 185 -6.82 12.80 -22.09
CA ARG A 185 -7.80 12.37 -21.09
C ARG A 185 -7.20 11.35 -20.10
N ASN A 186 -7.87 11.16 -18.97
CA ASN A 186 -7.51 10.19 -17.91
C ASN A 186 -6.17 10.46 -17.20
N LEU A 187 -5.66 11.69 -17.28
CA LEU A 187 -4.50 12.16 -16.53
C LEU A 187 -4.95 13.08 -15.38
N MET A 188 -4.10 13.26 -14.37
CA MET A 188 -4.33 14.21 -13.30
C MET A 188 -4.54 15.62 -13.85
N THR A 189 -5.54 16.29 -13.31
CA THR A 189 -5.87 17.70 -13.59
C THR A 189 -5.24 18.60 -12.53
N GLU A 190 -5.33 19.92 -12.71
CA GLU A 190 -4.99 20.88 -11.64
C GLU A 190 -5.78 20.64 -10.35
N ASP A 191 -7.04 20.24 -10.48
CA ASP A 191 -7.90 19.95 -9.33
C ASP A 191 -7.34 18.80 -8.47
N CYS A 192 -6.64 17.84 -9.10
CA CYS A 192 -6.02 16.69 -8.43
C CYS A 192 -4.75 17.03 -7.64
N VAL A 193 -4.22 18.25 -7.79
CA VAL A 193 -2.93 18.66 -7.17
C VAL A 193 -3.05 19.95 -6.36
N ALA A 194 -4.08 20.75 -6.60
CA ALA A 194 -4.29 22.02 -5.92
C ALA A 194 -5.75 22.39 -5.63
N GLY A 195 -6.72 21.65 -6.16
CA GLY A 195 -8.15 21.98 -6.04
C GLY A 195 -8.91 21.08 -5.08
N HIS A 196 -10.21 20.95 -5.32
CA HIS A 196 -11.14 20.21 -4.47
C HIS A 196 -10.81 18.72 -4.43
N CYS A 197 -10.52 18.10 -5.58
CA CYS A 197 -10.09 16.69 -5.62
C CYS A 197 -8.85 16.43 -4.75
N ALA A 198 -7.85 17.31 -4.79
CA ALA A 198 -6.66 17.19 -3.96
C ALA A 198 -6.99 17.30 -2.46
N GLN A 199 -7.82 18.28 -2.08
CA GLN A 199 -8.24 18.49 -0.70
C GLN A 199 -9.03 17.29 -0.18
N GLU A 200 -10.05 16.86 -0.92
CA GLU A 200 -10.90 15.73 -0.53
C GLU A 200 -10.08 14.43 -0.44
N SER A 201 -9.22 14.15 -1.42
CA SER A 201 -8.35 12.97 -1.39
C SER A 201 -7.40 12.98 -0.18
N PHE A 202 -6.91 14.16 0.22
CA PHE A 202 -6.04 14.31 1.37
C PHE A 202 -6.79 14.13 2.69
N ASP A 203 -7.99 14.71 2.80
CA ASP A 203 -8.87 14.56 3.96
C ASP A 203 -9.31 13.10 4.14
N GLN A 204 -9.71 12.42 3.06
CA GLN A 204 -10.04 11.00 3.08
C GLN A 204 -8.84 10.15 3.54
N ALA A 205 -7.64 10.43 3.04
CA ALA A 205 -6.42 9.72 3.45
C ALA A 205 -6.06 9.95 4.93
N ARG A 206 -6.67 10.92 5.61
CA ARG A 206 -6.45 11.27 7.03
C ARG A 206 -7.68 11.10 7.92
N ALA A 207 -8.82 10.69 7.36
CA ALA A 207 -10.06 10.43 8.10
C ALA A 207 -9.86 9.40 9.23
N ALA A 208 -10.70 9.44 10.26
CA ALA A 208 -10.66 8.45 11.32
C ALA A 208 -10.89 7.05 10.74
N LEU A 209 -10.07 6.08 11.14
CA LEU A 209 -10.28 4.67 10.78
C LEU A 209 -11.25 4.04 11.78
N PRO A 210 -12.36 3.42 11.32
CA PRO A 210 -13.30 2.74 12.20
C PRO A 210 -12.66 1.58 12.98
N GLU A 211 -13.22 1.27 14.15
CA GLU A 211 -12.81 0.11 14.93
C GLU A 211 -12.93 -1.18 14.12
N GLY A 212 -11.94 -2.07 14.27
CA GLY A 212 -11.89 -3.35 13.55
C GLY A 212 -11.19 -3.32 12.19
N VAL A 213 -10.74 -2.15 11.70
CA VAL A 213 -9.81 -2.06 10.56
C VAL A 213 -8.38 -2.02 11.07
N GLU A 214 -7.66 -3.13 10.91
CA GLU A 214 -6.24 -3.16 11.29
C GLU A 214 -5.39 -2.25 10.39
N PHE A 215 -4.38 -1.60 10.95
CA PHE A 215 -3.51 -0.74 10.16
C PHE A 215 -2.03 -0.89 10.53
N THR A 216 -1.21 -1.29 9.56
CA THR A 216 0.26 -1.25 9.63
C THR A 216 0.82 -0.27 8.60
N ALA A 217 1.73 0.62 9.03
CA ALA A 217 2.44 1.55 8.16
C ALA A 217 3.91 1.15 8.06
N ILE A 218 4.33 0.67 6.90
CA ILE A 218 5.73 0.33 6.60
C ILE A 218 6.41 1.56 6.00
N TYR A 219 7.50 1.99 6.61
CA TYR A 219 8.26 3.16 6.17
C TYR A 219 9.76 2.88 6.17
N SER A 220 10.52 3.73 5.49
CA SER A 220 11.99 3.63 5.44
C SER A 220 12.60 5.00 5.53
N ARG A 221 13.54 5.19 6.47
CA ARG A 221 14.35 6.41 6.50
C ARG A 221 15.28 6.56 5.29
N ARG A 222 15.44 5.48 4.49
CA ARG A 222 16.20 5.49 3.23
C ARG A 222 15.36 5.92 2.03
N ASP A 223 14.06 6.11 2.19
CA ASP A 223 13.19 6.60 1.13
C ASP A 223 13.77 7.89 0.52
N GLY A 224 14.06 7.83 -0.79
CA GLY A 224 14.62 8.94 -1.54
C GLY A 224 13.57 9.80 -2.24
N ILE A 225 12.29 9.38 -2.20
CA ILE A 225 11.20 9.96 -2.99
C ILE A 225 10.22 10.74 -2.12
N VAL A 226 9.91 10.29 -0.91
CA VAL A 226 8.99 10.98 0.01
C VAL A 226 9.63 11.19 1.39
N ASP A 227 9.17 12.20 2.13
CA ASP A 227 9.55 12.34 3.54
C ASP A 227 8.99 11.14 4.32
N TRP A 228 9.87 10.28 4.83
CA TRP A 228 9.48 9.08 5.56
C TRP A 228 8.60 9.40 6.77
N ARG A 229 8.72 10.59 7.35
CA ARG A 229 7.85 11.05 8.46
C ARG A 229 6.40 11.14 8.04
N ALA A 230 6.16 11.53 6.78
CA ALA A 230 4.82 11.62 6.23
C ALA A 230 4.14 10.25 6.07
N CYS A 231 4.92 9.17 6.17
CA CYS A 231 4.45 7.79 6.10
C CYS A 231 4.15 7.14 7.46
N VAL A 232 4.49 7.81 8.56
CA VAL A 232 4.26 7.28 9.91
C VAL A 232 2.95 7.84 10.45
N ASP A 233 1.86 7.16 10.13
CA ASP A 233 0.54 7.53 10.63
C ASP A 233 0.38 7.17 12.12
N PRO A 234 -0.10 8.10 12.97
CA PRO A 234 -0.18 7.92 14.41
C PRO A 234 -1.12 6.79 14.85
N VAL A 235 -2.12 6.41 14.05
CA VAL A 235 -3.03 5.31 14.39
C VAL A 235 -2.55 3.96 13.86
N ALA A 236 -1.47 3.93 13.08
CA ALA A 236 -0.91 2.72 12.52
C ALA A 236 0.12 2.07 13.44
N ARG A 237 0.23 0.74 13.37
CA ARG A 237 1.46 0.06 13.81
C ARG A 237 2.59 0.39 12.85
N ALA A 238 3.52 1.23 13.27
CA ALA A 238 4.67 1.63 12.46
C ALA A 238 5.72 0.51 12.39
N VAL A 239 6.24 0.24 11.19
CA VAL A 239 7.30 -0.75 10.94
C VAL A 239 8.37 -0.12 10.06
N GLU A 240 9.57 0.08 10.62
CA GLU A 240 10.71 0.56 9.84
C GLU A 240 11.36 -0.59 9.05
N VAL A 241 11.61 -0.37 7.78
CA VAL A 241 12.39 -1.24 6.89
C VAL A 241 13.57 -0.47 6.29
N ARG A 242 14.55 -1.20 5.75
CA ARG A 242 15.71 -0.61 5.07
C ARG A 242 15.64 -0.87 3.57
N SER A 243 14.84 -0.07 2.89
CA SER A 243 14.63 -0.15 1.44
C SER A 243 14.56 1.24 0.82
N SER A 244 14.90 1.36 -0.46
CA SER A 244 14.49 2.49 -1.30
C SER A 244 12.97 2.54 -1.46
N HIS A 245 12.42 3.68 -1.89
CA HIS A 245 10.99 3.86 -2.11
C HIS A 245 10.45 2.87 -3.13
N VAL A 246 11.11 2.78 -4.29
CA VAL A 246 10.71 1.87 -5.37
C VAL A 246 10.99 0.43 -4.99
N GLY A 247 12.09 0.19 -4.28
CA GLY A 247 12.47 -1.12 -3.76
C GLY A 247 11.43 -1.76 -2.86
N MET A 248 10.65 -0.97 -2.10
CA MET A 248 9.62 -1.51 -1.19
C MET A 248 8.61 -2.42 -1.91
N ALA A 249 8.36 -2.17 -3.20
CA ALA A 249 7.46 -2.98 -4.01
C ALA A 249 7.91 -4.44 -4.20
N PHE A 250 9.20 -4.73 -3.99
CA PHE A 250 9.76 -6.06 -4.28
C PHE A 250 10.89 -6.53 -3.35
N ASP A 251 11.40 -5.70 -2.43
CA ASP A 251 12.44 -6.12 -1.49
C ASP A 251 11.91 -7.29 -0.63
N PRO A 252 12.61 -8.44 -0.60
CA PRO A 252 12.28 -9.58 0.25
C PRO A 252 11.96 -9.26 1.71
N ALA A 253 12.71 -8.34 2.32
CA ALA A 253 12.53 -7.95 3.71
C ALA A 253 11.22 -7.19 3.90
N VAL A 254 10.86 -6.35 2.92
CA VAL A 254 9.58 -5.61 2.93
C VAL A 254 8.42 -6.57 2.69
N ILE A 255 8.55 -7.51 1.75
CA ILE A 255 7.54 -8.55 1.52
C ILE A 255 7.34 -9.40 2.79
N ALA A 256 8.41 -9.71 3.53
CA ALA A 256 8.30 -10.43 4.80
C ALA A 256 7.55 -9.61 5.86
N ALA A 257 7.82 -8.31 5.97
CA ALA A 257 7.09 -7.42 6.87
C ALA A 257 5.59 -7.32 6.50
N VAL A 258 5.28 -7.20 5.21
CA VAL A 258 3.90 -7.23 4.69
C VAL A 258 3.23 -8.56 5.04
N SER A 259 3.89 -9.69 4.79
CA SER A 259 3.37 -11.02 5.11
C SER A 259 3.05 -11.17 6.60
N ALA A 260 3.94 -10.70 7.47
CA ALA A 260 3.71 -10.72 8.91
C ALA A 260 2.51 -9.85 9.31
N ALA A 261 2.36 -8.67 8.71
CA ALA A 261 1.24 -7.76 8.97
C ALA A 261 -0.12 -8.28 8.43
N LEU A 262 -0.11 -9.10 7.38
CA LEU A 262 -1.33 -9.68 6.80
C LEU A 262 -1.82 -10.94 7.54
N ARG A 263 -0.99 -11.55 8.40
CA ARG A 263 -1.40 -12.71 9.18
C ARG A 263 -2.16 -12.22 10.42
N PRO A 264 -3.32 -12.81 10.74
CA PRO A 264 -4.03 -12.49 11.96
C PRO A 264 -3.10 -12.68 13.16
N VAL A 265 -3.15 -11.74 14.12
CA VAL A 265 -2.60 -12.00 15.45
C VAL A 265 -3.49 -13.09 16.08
N PRO A 266 -2.95 -14.18 16.63
CA PRO A 266 -3.76 -15.18 17.32
C PRO A 266 -4.54 -14.49 18.45
N VAL A 267 -5.87 -14.44 18.34
CA VAL A 267 -6.73 -14.11 19.48
C VAL A 267 -6.65 -15.31 20.42
N PRO A 268 -6.31 -15.14 21.72
CA PRO A 268 -6.40 -16.22 22.68
C PRO A 268 -7.85 -16.71 22.70
N VAL A 269 -8.09 -17.94 22.25
CA VAL A 269 -9.40 -18.57 22.40
C VAL A 269 -9.52 -18.89 23.90
N PRO A 270 -10.51 -18.37 24.64
CA PRO A 270 -10.75 -18.85 26.00
C PRO A 270 -11.00 -20.36 25.91
N ALA A 271 -10.29 -21.13 26.73
CA ALA A 271 -10.42 -22.58 26.76
C ALA A 271 -11.91 -22.94 26.92
N SER A 272 -12.50 -23.56 25.90
CA SER A 272 -13.83 -24.14 25.99
C SER A 272 -13.76 -25.25 27.04
N VAL A 273 -14.28 -24.98 28.22
CA VAL A 273 -14.51 -26.00 29.25
C VAL A 273 -15.68 -26.84 28.74
N VAL A 274 -15.37 -27.94 28.07
CA VAL A 274 -16.34 -29.00 27.84
C VAL A 274 -16.50 -29.71 29.19
N GLU A 275 -17.51 -29.29 29.94
CA GLU A 275 -17.98 -30.01 31.13
C GLU A 275 -18.63 -31.31 30.63
N VAL A 276 -17.86 -32.41 30.69
CA VAL A 276 -18.36 -33.75 30.42
C VAL A 276 -19.13 -34.18 31.66
N ASP A 277 -20.45 -34.02 31.64
CA ASP A 277 -21.34 -34.61 32.62
C ASP A 277 -21.19 -36.14 32.58
N ARG A 278 -20.45 -36.68 33.55
CA ARG A 278 -20.38 -38.12 33.79
C ARG A 278 -21.57 -38.47 34.68
N GLY A 279 -22.71 -38.74 34.02
CA GLY A 279 -23.89 -39.28 34.68
C GLY A 279 -23.52 -40.48 35.56
N GLN A 280 -23.77 -40.32 36.86
CA GLN A 280 -23.81 -41.45 37.80
C GLN A 280 -25.24 -42.00 37.79
N SER A 281 -25.40 -43.18 37.23
CA SER A 281 -26.62 -43.98 37.42
C SER A 281 -26.58 -44.60 38.83
N ALA A 282 -27.63 -44.35 39.61
CA ALA A 282 -28.00 -45.15 40.78
C ALA A 282 -29.11 -46.13 40.38
#